data_AF-A0A523CCS1-F1
#
_entry.id   AF-A0A523CCS1-F1
#
_cell.length_a   1.000
_cell.length_b   1.000
_cell.length_c   1.000
_cell.angle_alpha   90.00
_cell.angle_beta   90.00
_cell.angle_gamma   90.00
#
_symmetry.space_group_name_H-M   'P 1'
#
loop_
_entity.id
_entity.type
_entity.pdbx_description
1 polymer ?
#
loop_
_entity_poly.entity_id
_entity_poly.type
_entity_poly.pdbx_seq_one_letter_code
_entity_poly.pdbx_strand_id
1 'polypeptide(L)' 'MTVPNILAERIEEVLRPIVGTVLAAVSVDLESKRIGKDPETITRLDLPVIADNLSQQLKLVVGPDLAVAAAQRVRELA' A
#
# COMPACT_ATOMS: atom_id res chain seq x y z
N MET A 1 20.43 5.99 10.20
CA MET A 1 19.06 5.59 10.58
C MET A 1 18.14 6.37 9.69
N THR A 2 17.47 5.69 8.78
CA THR A 2 16.39 6.32 8.03
C THR A 2 15.16 6.44 8.95
N VAL A 3 14.41 7.52 8.78
CA VAL A 3 13.22 7.78 9.60
C VAL A 3 12.06 7.00 8.99
N PRO A 4 11.38 6.13 9.74
CA PRO A 4 10.21 5.42 9.23
C PRO A 4 9.15 6.41 8.74
N ASN A 5 8.67 6.23 7.50
CA ASN A 5 7.63 7.08 6.97
C ASN A 5 6.27 6.57 7.44
N ILE A 6 5.57 7.43 8.17
CA ILE A 6 4.26 7.13 8.75
C ILE A 6 3.23 6.68 7.70
N LEU A 7 3.28 7.17 6.47
CA LEU A 7 2.36 6.73 5.42
C LEU A 7 2.65 5.30 4.98
N ALA A 8 3.92 4.93 4.83
CA ALA A 8 4.32 3.56 4.52
C ALA A 8 3.82 2.59 5.60
N GLU A 9 4.06 2.92 6.88
CA GLU A 9 3.58 2.13 8.01
C GLU A 9 2.05 1.98 8.02
N ARG A 10 1.32 3.06 7.75
CA ARG A 10 -0.15 3.05 7.71
C ARG A 10 -0.69 2.20 6.57
N ILE A 11 -0.05 2.23 5.40
CA ILE A 11 -0.43 1.35 4.29
C ILE A 11 -0.21 -0.11 4.71
N GLU A 12 0.94 -0.44 5.32
CA GLU A 12 1.18 -1.79 5.82
C GLU A 12 0.12 -2.23 6.85
N GLU A 13 -0.28 -1.36 7.78
CA GLU A 13 -1.31 -1.65 8.76
C GLU A 13 -2.67 -1.96 8.12
N VAL A 14 -3.03 -1.25 7.03
CA VAL A 14 -4.25 -1.53 6.25
C VAL A 14 -4.18 -2.90 5.59
N LEU A 15 -3.02 -3.27 5.05
CA LEU A 15 -2.83 -4.51 4.28
C LEU A 15 -2.62 -5.75 5.17
N ARG A 16 -2.02 -5.58 6.35
CA ARG A 16 -1.65 -6.68 7.27
C ARG A 16 -2.79 -7.66 7.58
N PRO A 17 -4.03 -7.24 7.91
CA PRO A 17 -5.11 -8.19 8.16
C PRO A 17 -5.63 -8.90 6.90
N ILE A 18 -5.24 -8.45 5.72
CA ILE A 18 -5.74 -8.94 4.43
C ILE A 18 -4.76 -9.96 3.82
N VAL A 19 -3.46 -9.65 3.85
CA VAL A 19 -2.42 -10.47 3.21
C VAL A 19 -1.33 -10.96 4.17
N GLY A 20 -1.40 -10.60 5.45
CA GLY A 20 -0.37 -10.90 6.44
C GLY A 20 0.81 -9.93 6.38
N THR A 21 1.63 -9.96 7.44
CA THR A 21 2.71 -8.98 7.67
C THR A 21 3.75 -8.95 6.56
N VAL A 22 4.20 -10.11 6.07
CA VAL A 22 5.26 -10.18 5.06
C VAL A 22 4.81 -9.60 3.73
N LEU A 23 3.62 -9.99 3.26
CA LEU A 23 3.10 -9.47 1.99
C LEU A 23 2.73 -7.99 2.09
N ALA A 24 2.26 -7.52 3.24
CA ALA A 24 2.00 -6.09 3.44
C ALA A 24 3.27 -5.23 3.24
N ALA A 25 4.38 -5.61 3.88
CA ALA A 25 5.65 -4.91 3.74
C ALA A 25 6.19 -4.96 2.30
N VAL A 26 6.13 -6.15 1.66
CA VAL A 26 6.55 -6.32 0.26
C VAL A 26 5.69 -5.50 -0.69
N SER A 27 4.37 -5.41 -0.46
CA SER A 27 3.47 -4.58 -1.27
C SER A 27 3.85 -3.10 -1.19
N VAL A 28 4.16 -2.57 -0.01
CA VAL A 28 4.57 -1.17 0.14
C VAL A 28 5.91 -0.90 -0.55
N ASP A 29 6.89 -1.78 -0.39
CA ASP A 29 8.18 -1.68 -1.09
C ASP A 29 8.01 -1.71 -2.62
N LEU A 30 7.23 -2.66 -3.13
CA LEU A 30 6.98 -2.82 -4.56
C LEU A 30 6.27 -1.60 -5.16
N GLU A 31 5.23 -1.08 -4.49
CA GLU A 31 4.48 0.05 -5.01
C GLU A 31 5.26 1.36 -4.95
N SER A 32 6.07 1.55 -3.90
CA SER A 32 7.01 2.68 -3.83
C SER A 32 7.95 2.66 -5.04
N LYS A 33 8.58 1.52 -5.30
CA LYS A 33 9.50 1.35 -6.43
C LYS A 33 8.81 1.53 -7.77
N ARG A 34 7.57 1.06 -7.92
CA ARG A 34 6.80 1.20 -9.16
C ARG A 34 6.54 2.66 -9.51
N ILE A 35 6.39 3.55 -8.52
CA ILE A 35 6.25 4.99 -8.75
C ILE A 35 7.59 5.74 -8.73
N GLY A 36 8.72 5.02 -8.73
CA GLY A 36 10.07 5.61 -8.74
C GLY A 36 10.49 6.20 -7.40
N LYS A 37 9.96 5.69 -6.28
CA LYS A 37 10.21 6.18 -4.92
C LYS A 37 10.70 5.07 -3.99
N ASP A 38 11.22 5.49 -2.85
CA ASP A 38 11.41 4.64 -1.68
C ASP A 38 10.25 4.79 -0.71
N PRO A 39 9.93 3.76 0.11
CA PRO A 39 8.88 3.85 1.13
C PRO A 39 9.02 5.06 2.05
N GLU A 40 10.25 5.47 2.32
CA GLU A 40 10.58 6.61 3.16
C GLU A 40 10.18 7.97 2.56
N THR A 41 9.97 8.02 1.24
CA THR A 41 9.69 9.24 0.47
C THR A 41 8.24 9.34 -0.03
N ILE A 42 7.38 8.39 0.35
CA ILE A 42 5.95 8.43 0.03
C ILE A 42 5.32 9.68 0.64
N THR A 43 4.48 10.35 -0.14
CA THR A 43 3.69 11.51 0.26
C THR A 43 2.20 11.25 0.03
N ARG A 44 1.34 12.12 0.57
CA ARG A 44 -0.11 12.02 0.38
C ARG A 44 -0.53 12.05 -1.10
N LEU A 45 0.26 12.71 -1.96
CA LEU A 45 0.00 12.81 -3.41
C LEU A 45 0.20 11.48 -4.14
N ASP A 46 0.92 10.53 -3.54
CA ASP A 46 1.21 9.22 -4.14
C ASP A 46 0.12 8.19 -3.82
N LEU A 47 -0.67 8.42 -2.75
CA LEU A 47 -1.67 7.48 -2.25
C LEU A 47 -2.70 7.06 -3.31
N PRO A 48 -3.20 7.93 -4.21
CA PRO A 48 -4.14 7.51 -5.25
C PRO A 48 -3.55 6.44 -6.19
N VAL A 49 -2.32 6.64 -6.68
CA VAL A 49 -1.65 5.68 -7.58
C VAL A 49 -1.29 4.39 -6.85
N ILE A 50 -0.80 4.49 -5.60
CA ILE A 50 -0.49 3.29 -4.79
C ILE A 50 -1.76 2.46 -4.58
N ALA A 51 -2.87 3.11 -4.21
CA ALA A 51 -4.16 2.43 -4.04
C ALA A 51 -4.64 1.74 -5.32
N ASP A 52 -4.54 2.41 -6.47
CA ASP A 52 -4.94 1.83 -7.76
C ASP A 52 -4.16 0.56 -8.07
N ASN A 53 -2.85 0.59 -7.88
CA ASN A 53 -1.99 -0.56 -8.13
C ASN A 53 -2.29 -1.70 -7.15
N LEU A 54 -2.46 -1.39 -5.85
CA LEU A 54 -2.83 -2.38 -4.83
C LEU A 54 -4.15 -3.05 -5.18
N SER A 55 -5.15 -2.30 -5.64
CA SER A 55 -6.42 -2.88 -6.09
C SER A 55 -6.22 -3.91 -7.20
N GLN A 56 -5.35 -3.63 -8.18
CA GLN A 56 -5.09 -4.56 -9.28
C GLN A 56 -4.35 -5.81 -8.83
N GLN A 57 -3.31 -5.65 -7.99
CA GLN A 57 -2.50 -6.78 -7.52
C GLN A 57 -3.26 -7.71 -6.59
N LEU A 58 -4.01 -7.14 -5.65
CA LEU A 58 -4.66 -7.91 -4.60
C LEU A 58 -5.86 -8.68 -5.13
N LYS A 59 -6.44 -8.30 -6.27
CA LYS A 59 -7.61 -8.96 -6.89
C LYS A 59 -7.47 -10.48 -6.99
N LEU A 60 -6.30 -10.97 -7.43
CA LEU A 60 -6.07 -12.41 -7.61
C LEU A 60 -5.78 -13.14 -6.30
N VAL A 61 -5.36 -12.41 -5.25
CA VAL A 61 -4.96 -12.99 -3.96
C VAL A 61 -6.14 -13.07 -3.01
N VAL A 62 -6.96 -12.01 -2.95
CA VAL A 62 -8.04 -11.87 -1.96
C VAL A 62 -9.42 -11.66 -2.57
N GLY A 63 -9.53 -11.66 -3.90
CA GLY A 63 -10.76 -11.37 -4.62
C GLY A 63 -10.98 -9.86 -4.83
N PRO A 64 -11.86 -9.50 -5.77
CA PRO A 64 -12.03 -8.12 -6.24
C PRO A 64 -12.59 -7.18 -5.17
N ASP A 65 -13.56 -7.63 -4.37
CA ASP A 65 -14.24 -6.78 -3.39
C ASP A 65 -13.28 -6.34 -2.27
N LEU A 66 -12.53 -7.30 -1.71
CA LEU A 66 -11.53 -7.02 -0.68
C LEU A 66 -10.39 -6.15 -1.21
N ALA A 67 -9.94 -6.39 -2.45
CA ALA A 67 -8.89 -5.59 -3.07
C ALA A 67 -9.32 -4.12 -3.29
N VAL A 68 -10.55 -3.88 -3.72
CA VAL A 68 -11.11 -2.53 -3.87
C VAL A 68 -11.27 -1.85 -2.50
N ALA A 69 -11.78 -2.57 -1.49
CA ALA A 69 -11.92 -2.03 -0.15
C ALA A 69 -10.57 -1.65 0.49
N ALA A 70 -9.54 -2.48 0.31
CA ALA A 70 -8.19 -2.20 0.79
C ALA A 70 -7.62 -0.93 0.14
N ALA A 71 -7.72 -0.83 -1.19
CA ALA A 71 -7.27 0.33 -1.96
C ALA A 71 -7.99 1.61 -1.50
N GLN A 72 -9.29 1.54 -1.28
CA GLN A 72 -10.07 2.69 -0.82
C GLN A 72 -9.58 3.20 0.55
N ARG A 73 -9.31 2.28 1.50
CA ARG A 73 -8.73 2.64 2.80
C ARG A 73 -7.36 3.32 2.67
N VAL A 74 -6.53 2.89 1.71
CA VAL A 74 -5.23 3.53 1.44
C VAL A 74 -5.40 4.95 0.91
N ARG A 75 -6.38 5.19 0.02
CA ARG A 75 -6.68 6.55 -0.47
C ARG A 75 -7.11 7.49 0.65
N GLU A 76 -7.84 6.98 1.63
CA GLU A 76 -8.37 7.73 2.78
C GLU A 76 -7.34 8.05 3.85
N LEU A 77 -6.08 7.62 3.70
CA LEU A 77 -4.98 8.03 4.59
C LEU A 77 -4.55 9.50 4.37
N ALA A 78 -5.06 10.14 3.30
CA ALA A 78 -4.82 11.53 2.91
C ALA A 78 -5.49 12.57 3.80
#